data_AF-A0AA36E7T8-F1
#
_entry.id   AF-A0AA36E7T8-F1
#
_cell.length_a   1.000
_cell.length_b   1.000
_cell.length_c   1.000
_cell.angle_alpha   90.00
_cell.angle_beta   90.00
_cell.angle_gamma   90.00
#
_symmetry.space_group_name_H-M   'P 1'
#
loop_
_entity.id
_entity.type
_entity.pdbx_description
1 polymer ?
#
loop_
_entity_poly.entity_id
_entity_poly.type
_entity_poly.pdbx_seq_one_letter_code
_entity_poly.pdbx_strand_id
1 'polypeptide(L)'
;MDSKTSWDSLRKQARKLEAQLDDQIHVYRKLVSTKVDHNNENNLGSRIEQLLKELQQVISLMQSWLSTGGPEIFSHTLTRHQEIHHDLTKEFSQLRSSLKAKRDHASLLEDFREFEKSRLVSEDDGGSQDQSFLKERGTLMRNTRQMEGVISQAQETLGTLVFQRSTFGGIGSKIGNVKSRLPTVNNIISTIKKRKSMETIILSMVASCCTFLIWIYWLTK
;
A
#
# COMPACT_ATOMS: atom_id res chain seq x y z
N MET A 1 -26.23 20.74 17.58
CA MET A 1 -25.49 21.21 16.40
C MET A 1 -24.18 20.41 16.31
N ASP A 2 -23.62 20.25 15.10
CA ASP A 2 -22.23 19.82 14.81
C ASP A 2 -21.81 18.34 14.77
N SER A 3 -22.74 17.37 14.63
CA SER A 3 -22.35 15.97 14.39
C SER A 3 -21.64 15.75 13.04
N LYS A 4 -22.05 16.43 11.97
CA LYS A 4 -21.34 16.41 10.67
C LYS A 4 -19.94 17.02 10.76
N THR A 5 -19.82 18.14 11.47
CA THR A 5 -18.57 18.89 11.64
C THR A 5 -17.50 18.06 12.36
N SER A 6 -17.91 17.29 13.38
CA SER A 6 -17.02 16.38 14.12
C SER A 6 -16.49 15.23 13.24
N TRP A 7 -17.36 14.52 12.53
CA TRP A 7 -16.94 13.41 11.66
C TRP A 7 -16.06 13.86 10.49
N ASP A 8 -16.44 14.94 9.81
CA ASP A 8 -15.64 15.47 8.69
C ASP A 8 -14.26 15.96 9.16
N SER A 9 -14.14 16.46 10.39
CA SER A 9 -12.85 16.85 10.98
C SER A 9 -11.94 15.63 11.22
N LEU A 10 -12.47 14.57 11.85
CA LEU A 10 -11.75 13.31 12.06
C LEU A 10 -11.32 12.71 10.72
N ARG A 11 -12.21 12.71 9.73
CA ARG A 11 -11.93 12.16 8.40
C ARG A 11 -10.80 12.90 7.69
N LYS A 12 -10.81 14.24 7.76
CA LYS A 12 -9.73 15.06 7.21
C LYS A 12 -8.41 14.78 7.93
N GLN A 13 -8.44 14.63 9.25
CA GLN A 13 -7.27 14.31 10.04
C GLN A 13 -6.69 12.94 9.69
N ALA A 14 -7.54 11.90 9.59
CA ALA A 14 -7.12 10.55 9.18
C ALA A 14 -6.45 10.57 7.80
N ARG A 15 -7.08 11.21 6.80
CA ARG A 15 -6.49 11.33 5.45
C ARG A 15 -5.15 12.07 5.44
N LYS A 16 -5.00 13.10 6.27
CA LYS A 16 -3.74 13.84 6.39
C LYS A 16 -2.65 12.95 6.99
N LEU A 17 -2.97 12.20 8.05
CA LEU A 17 -2.05 11.26 8.69
C LEU A 17 -1.67 10.11 7.74
N GLU A 18 -2.63 9.56 7.00
CA GLU A 18 -2.39 8.54 5.96
C GLU A 18 -1.41 9.05 4.90
N ALA A 19 -1.63 10.24 4.35
CA ALA A 19 -0.75 10.82 3.33
C ALA A 19 0.66 11.10 3.86
N GLN A 20 0.77 11.58 5.10
CA GLN A 20 2.07 11.78 5.75
C GLN A 20 2.78 10.45 6.00
N LEU A 21 2.05 9.43 6.43
CA LEU A 21 2.59 8.11 6.72
C LEU A 21 3.09 7.42 5.45
N ASP A 22 2.35 7.52 4.34
CA ASP A 22 2.73 6.97 3.03
C ASP A 22 4.04 7.61 2.52
N ASP A 23 4.18 8.93 2.63
CA ASP A 23 5.39 9.65 2.25
C ASP A 23 6.60 9.25 3.12
N GLN A 24 6.42 9.14 4.44
CA GLN A 24 7.49 8.71 5.34
C GLN A 24 7.91 7.26 5.10
N ILE A 25 6.94 6.35 4.85
CA ILE A 25 7.22 4.96 4.50
C ILE A 25 7.96 4.89 3.16
N HIS A 26 7.63 5.73 2.18
CA HIS A 26 8.36 5.81 0.92
C HIS A 26 9.82 6.24 1.13
N VAL A 27 10.06 7.27 1.96
CA VAL A 27 11.42 7.69 2.32
C VAL A 27 12.16 6.58 3.06
N TYR A 28 11.50 5.89 3.99
CA TYR A 28 12.07 4.76 4.72
C TYR A 28 12.43 3.60 3.77
N ARG A 29 11.60 3.32 2.76
CA ARG A 29 11.89 2.33 1.70
C ARG A 29 13.14 2.70 0.91
N LYS A 30 13.29 3.97 0.55
CA LYS A 30 14.48 4.46 -0.14
C LYS A 30 15.74 4.31 0.74
N LEU A 31 15.60 4.54 2.04
CA LEU A 31 16.66 4.32 3.03
C LEU A 31 17.00 2.83 3.20
N VAL A 32 16.01 1.93 3.17
CA VAL A 32 16.25 0.46 3.16
C VAL A 32 17.06 0.01 1.93
N SER A 33 16.92 0.72 0.81
CA SER A 33 17.63 0.40 -0.44
C SER A 33 19.03 1.02 -0.49
N THR A 34 19.17 2.25 -0.01
CA THR A 34 20.44 2.99 -0.02
C THR A 34 21.16 2.70 1.30
N LYS A 35 22.29 1.99 1.30
CA LYS A 35 23.09 1.75 2.52
C LYS A 35 23.36 3.09 3.25
N VAL A 36 22.63 3.40 4.32
CA VAL A 36 22.66 4.71 4.99
C VAL A 36 22.62 4.57 6.52
N ASP A 37 23.26 5.56 7.14
CA ASP A 37 23.47 5.86 8.55
C ASP A 37 22.35 5.47 9.53
N HIS A 38 22.74 4.69 10.55
CA HIS A 38 21.87 4.04 11.53
C HIS A 38 21.04 5.05 12.35
N ASN A 39 21.58 6.25 12.56
CA ASN A 39 20.91 7.27 13.35
C ASN A 39 19.68 7.83 12.61
N ASN A 40 19.77 7.98 11.29
CA ASN A 40 18.67 8.50 10.48
C ASN A 40 17.53 7.46 10.34
N GLU A 41 17.89 6.17 10.25
CA GLU A 41 16.92 5.06 10.26
C GLU A 41 16.07 5.06 11.55
N ASN A 42 16.71 5.12 12.72
CA ASN A 42 16.02 5.06 14.01
C ASN A 42 15.07 6.25 14.21
N ASN A 43 15.49 7.46 13.81
CA ASN A 43 14.66 8.66 13.88
C ASN A 43 13.45 8.59 12.93
N LEU A 44 13.65 8.07 11.72
CA LEU A 44 12.56 7.92 10.76
C LEU A 44 11.59 6.80 11.17
N GLY A 45 12.12 5.68 11.67
CA GLY A 45 11.34 4.57 12.18
C GLY A 45 10.48 4.94 13.38
N SER A 46 11.04 5.68 14.36
CA SER A 46 10.27 6.13 15.53
C SER A 46 9.19 7.15 15.15
N ARG A 47 9.45 8.02 14.18
CA ARG A 47 8.45 8.95 13.63
C ARG A 47 7.30 8.21 12.93
N ILE A 48 7.60 7.17 12.15
CA ILE A 48 6.57 6.32 11.51
C ILE A 48 5.72 5.60 12.56
N GLU A 49 6.34 5.04 13.61
CA GLU A 49 5.61 4.43 14.72
C GLU A 49 4.69 5.41 15.45
N GLN A 50 5.14 6.66 15.64
CA GLN A 50 4.31 7.70 16.24
C GLN A 50 3.10 8.03 15.36
N LEU A 51 3.31 8.23 14.05
CA LEU A 51 2.22 8.51 13.10
C LEU A 51 1.22 7.35 13.02
N LEU A 52 1.68 6.10 13.07
CA LEU A 52 0.83 4.91 13.14
C LEU A 52 -0.04 4.88 14.40
N LYS A 53 0.51 5.27 15.55
CA LYS A 53 -0.25 5.38 16.81
C LYS A 53 -1.28 6.51 16.75
N GLU A 54 -0.92 7.66 16.21
CA GLU A 54 -1.85 8.79 16.04
C GLU A 54 -3.00 8.42 15.09
N LEU A 55 -2.71 7.76 13.96
CA LEU A 55 -3.76 7.31 13.03
C LEU A 55 -4.69 6.28 13.69
N GLN A 56 -4.14 5.34 14.47
CA GLN A 56 -4.94 4.38 15.24
C GLN A 56 -5.87 5.08 16.24
N GLN A 57 -5.39 6.11 16.96
CA GLN A 57 -6.21 6.88 17.89
C GLN A 57 -7.37 7.57 17.17
N VAL A 58 -7.11 8.19 16.01
CA VAL A 58 -8.17 8.84 15.20
C VAL A 58 -9.20 7.82 14.73
N ILE A 59 -8.77 6.63 14.29
CA ILE A 59 -9.67 5.53 13.90
C ILE A 59 -10.53 5.07 15.09
N SER A 60 -9.94 4.94 16.29
CA SER A 60 -10.70 4.59 17.50
C SER A 60 -11.72 5.66 17.89
N LEU A 61 -11.39 6.95 17.74
CA LEU A 61 -12.33 8.06 17.96
C LEU A 61 -13.48 8.02 16.94
N MET A 62 -13.19 7.76 15.67
CA MET A 62 -14.21 7.55 14.64
C MET A 62 -15.12 6.36 14.98
N GLN A 63 -14.55 5.26 15.46
CA GLN A 63 -15.32 4.08 15.86
C GLN A 63 -16.25 4.39 17.04
N SER A 64 -15.75 5.07 18.08
CA SER A 64 -16.55 5.52 19.21
C SER A 64 -17.69 6.47 18.80
N TRP A 65 -17.40 7.39 17.87
CA TRP A 65 -18.41 8.29 17.30
C TRP A 65 -19.51 7.52 16.53
N LEU A 66 -19.14 6.50 15.78
CA LEU A 66 -20.10 5.64 15.08
C LEU A 66 -20.99 4.88 16.07
N SER A 67 -20.40 4.31 17.13
CA SER A 67 -21.12 3.57 18.18
C SER A 67 -22.04 4.44 19.04
N THR A 68 -21.81 5.75 19.14
CA THR A 68 -22.63 6.68 19.95
C THR A 68 -23.86 7.23 19.22
N GLY A 69 -24.17 6.72 18.02
CA GLY A 69 -25.35 7.11 17.24
C GLY A 69 -25.03 7.74 15.88
N GLY A 70 -23.82 7.52 15.36
CA GLY A 70 -23.43 7.95 14.02
C GLY A 70 -24.19 7.17 12.92
N PRO A 71 -24.48 7.78 11.76
CA PRO A 71 -25.12 7.08 10.64
C PRO A 71 -24.28 5.88 10.14
N GLU A 72 -24.92 4.73 9.97
CA GLU A 72 -24.29 3.47 9.54
C GLU A 72 -23.59 3.58 8.17
N ILE A 73 -23.98 4.57 7.35
CA ILE A 73 -23.36 4.92 6.06
C ILE A 73 -21.85 5.19 6.20
N PHE A 74 -21.39 5.61 7.38
CA PHE A 74 -19.98 5.90 7.65
C PHE A 74 -19.15 4.68 8.06
N SER A 75 -19.79 3.54 8.36
CA SER A 75 -19.11 2.27 8.71
C SER A 75 -18.11 1.84 7.64
N HIS A 76 -18.52 1.87 6.36
CA HIS A 76 -17.64 1.52 5.24
C HIS A 76 -16.42 2.45 5.13
N THR A 77 -16.58 3.73 5.48
CA THR A 77 -15.44 4.67 5.48
C THR A 77 -14.48 4.36 6.63
N LEU A 78 -14.99 3.99 7.79
CA LEU A 78 -14.18 3.56 8.94
C LEU A 78 -13.42 2.27 8.63
N THR A 79 -14.10 1.26 8.08
CA THR A 79 -13.46 -0.01 7.67
C THR A 79 -12.32 0.25 6.69
N ARG A 80 -12.52 1.14 5.72
CA ARG A 80 -11.45 1.52 4.79
C ARG A 80 -10.23 2.16 5.51
N HIS A 81 -10.46 3.03 6.48
CA HIS A 81 -9.37 3.63 7.26
C HIS A 81 -8.63 2.58 8.11
N GLN A 82 -9.35 1.58 8.64
CA GLN A 82 -8.75 0.43 9.35
C GLN A 82 -7.91 -0.46 8.43
N GLU A 83 -8.40 -0.77 7.23
CA GLU A 83 -7.67 -1.53 6.21
C GLU A 83 -6.38 -0.82 5.82
N ILE A 84 -6.44 0.47 5.51
CA ILE A 84 -5.27 1.28 5.15
C ILE A 84 -4.25 1.30 6.31
N HIS A 85 -4.71 1.51 7.55
CA HIS A 85 -3.82 1.49 8.71
C HIS A 85 -3.12 0.13 8.89
N HIS A 86 -3.86 -0.97 8.74
CA HIS A 86 -3.31 -2.32 8.82
C HIS A 86 -2.27 -2.56 7.73
N ASP A 87 -2.57 -2.19 6.48
CA ASP A 87 -1.68 -2.35 5.35
C ASP A 87 -0.38 -1.56 5.54
N LEU A 88 -0.46 -0.29 5.96
CA LEU A 88 0.71 0.55 6.23
C LEU A 88 1.55 0.01 7.40
N THR A 89 0.91 -0.51 8.45
CA THR A 89 1.60 -1.15 9.59
C THR A 89 2.35 -2.39 9.14
N LYS A 90 1.70 -3.24 8.35
CA LYS A 90 2.28 -4.47 7.81
C LYS A 90 3.45 -4.15 6.90
N GLU A 91 3.31 -3.15 6.04
CA GLU A 91 4.37 -2.71 5.15
C GLU A 91 5.60 -2.24 5.95
N PHE A 92 5.40 -1.36 6.94
CA PHE A 92 6.48 -0.88 7.79
C PHE A 92 7.23 -2.02 8.50
N SER A 93 6.50 -3.01 9.04
CA SER A 93 7.09 -4.19 9.69
C SER A 93 7.93 -5.04 8.72
N GLN A 94 7.46 -5.21 7.47
CA GLN A 94 8.21 -5.91 6.43
C GLN A 94 9.48 -5.15 6.04
N LEU A 95 9.40 -3.82 5.88
CA LEU A 95 10.58 -2.99 5.58
C LEU A 95 11.63 -3.08 6.69
N ARG A 96 11.20 -3.02 7.96
CA ARG A 96 12.10 -3.14 9.11
C ARG A 96 12.76 -4.51 9.19
N SER A 97 12.01 -5.58 8.91
CA SER A 97 12.54 -6.94 8.85
C SER A 97 13.55 -7.11 7.71
N SER A 98 13.27 -6.52 6.55
CA SER A 98 14.19 -6.51 5.40
C SER A 98 15.49 -5.75 5.72
N LEU A 99 15.39 -4.59 6.39
CA LEU A 99 16.54 -3.83 6.86
C LEU A 99 17.40 -4.65 7.83
N LYS A 100 16.77 -5.28 8.81
CA LYS A 100 17.46 -6.14 9.79
C LYS A 100 18.19 -7.28 9.09
N ALA A 101 17.54 -7.97 8.16
CA ALA A 101 18.17 -9.06 7.41
C ALA A 101 19.38 -8.58 6.58
N LYS A 102 19.28 -7.41 5.92
CA LYS A 102 20.41 -6.81 5.19
C LYS A 102 21.55 -6.42 6.12
N ARG A 103 21.23 -5.90 7.30
CA ARG A 103 22.20 -5.54 8.34
C ARG A 103 22.93 -6.78 8.86
N ASP A 104 22.19 -7.82 9.23
CA ASP A 104 22.76 -9.06 9.76
C ASP A 104 23.69 -9.70 8.70
N HIS A 105 23.30 -9.66 7.42
CA HIS A 105 24.17 -10.10 6.32
C HIS A 105 25.42 -9.23 6.15
N ALA A 106 25.30 -7.91 6.33
CA ALA A 106 26.45 -7.00 6.24
C ALA A 106 27.44 -7.21 7.41
N SER A 107 26.95 -7.41 8.63
CA SER A 107 27.82 -7.70 9.78
C SER A 107 28.53 -9.05 9.66
N LEU A 108 27.87 -10.08 9.11
CA LEU A 108 28.51 -11.36 8.84
C LEU A 108 29.64 -11.21 7.81
N LEU A 109 29.43 -10.46 6.72
CA LEU A 109 30.48 -10.21 5.73
C LEU A 109 31.66 -9.41 6.31
N GLU A 110 31.39 -8.48 7.22
CA GLU A 110 32.44 -7.73 7.91
C GLU A 110 33.27 -8.64 8.80
N ASP A 111 32.62 -9.49 9.59
CA ASP A 111 33.27 -10.50 10.45
C ASP A 111 34.11 -11.50 9.63
N PHE A 112 33.58 -11.98 8.50
CA PHE A 112 34.35 -12.81 7.55
C PHE A 112 35.56 -12.08 6.98
N ARG A 113 35.43 -10.79 6.64
CA ARG A 113 36.53 -9.99 6.09
C ARG A 113 37.60 -9.70 7.16
N GLU A 114 37.19 -9.49 8.40
CA GLU A 114 38.11 -9.29 9.52
C GLU A 114 38.84 -10.59 9.88
N PHE A 115 38.14 -11.73 9.84
CA PHE A 115 38.74 -13.06 9.95
C PHE A 115 39.73 -13.36 8.81
N GLU A 116 39.40 -13.03 7.56
CA GLU A 116 40.33 -13.20 6.43
C GLU A 116 41.55 -12.28 6.58
N LYS A 117 41.36 -11.04 7.02
CA LYS A 117 42.46 -10.11 7.27
C LYS A 117 43.36 -10.60 8.42
N SER A 118 42.81 -11.09 9.52
CA SER A 118 43.60 -11.59 10.65
C SER A 118 44.39 -12.85 10.27
N ARG A 119 43.80 -13.73 9.44
CA ARG A 119 44.49 -14.87 8.85
C ARG A 119 45.64 -14.44 7.94
N LEU A 120 45.41 -13.51 7.01
CA LEU A 120 46.47 -13.01 6.12
C LEU A 120 47.61 -12.32 6.87
N VAL A 121 47.32 -11.62 7.97
CA VAL A 121 48.34 -11.02 8.84
C VAL A 121 49.12 -12.07 9.65
N SER A 122 48.49 -13.22 9.96
CA SER A 122 49.15 -14.34 10.66
C SER A 122 49.96 -15.25 9.73
N GLU A 123 49.77 -15.15 8.41
CA GLU A 123 50.38 -16.01 7.38
C GLU A 123 51.47 -15.30 6.55
N ASP A 124 52.08 -14.23 7.08
CA ASP A 124 53.28 -13.60 6.52
C ASP A 124 54.56 -14.47 6.70
N ASP A 125 54.45 -15.70 7.24
CA ASP A 125 55.58 -16.61 7.51
C ASP A 125 55.67 -17.84 6.57
N GLY A 126 55.10 -17.77 5.36
CA GLY A 126 55.53 -18.61 4.23
C GLY A 126 54.55 -19.71 3.77
N GLY A 127 54.07 -19.59 2.51
CA GLY A 127 53.30 -20.65 1.85
C GLY A 127 52.37 -20.19 0.72
N SER A 128 52.83 -19.31 -0.17
CA SER A 128 51.97 -18.46 -1.01
C SER A 128 51.28 -19.16 -2.20
N GLN A 129 51.73 -20.34 -2.64
CA GLN A 129 51.25 -20.94 -3.89
C GLN A 129 50.15 -21.99 -3.68
N ASP A 130 50.33 -22.96 -2.78
CA ASP A 130 49.32 -23.98 -2.50
C ASP A 130 48.05 -23.39 -1.86
N GLN A 131 48.21 -22.32 -1.09
CA GLN A 131 47.07 -21.67 -0.44
C GLN A 131 46.19 -20.89 -1.43
N SER A 132 46.81 -20.29 -2.45
CA SER A 132 46.12 -19.66 -3.57
C SER A 132 45.23 -20.67 -4.30
N PHE A 133 45.75 -21.87 -4.58
CA PHE A 133 44.99 -22.93 -5.25
C PHE A 133 43.85 -23.49 -4.39
N LEU A 134 44.06 -23.63 -3.07
CA LEU A 134 42.99 -24.06 -2.15
C LEU A 134 41.89 -22.99 -2.03
N LYS A 135 42.26 -21.70 -2.01
CA LYS A 135 41.32 -20.58 -2.03
C LYS A 135 40.52 -20.56 -3.34
N GLU A 136 41.18 -20.78 -4.47
CA GLU A 136 40.52 -20.87 -5.78
C GLU A 136 39.52 -22.03 -5.82
N ARG A 137 39.93 -23.23 -5.36
CA ARG A 137 39.02 -24.38 -5.23
C ARG A 137 37.81 -24.09 -4.34
N GLY A 138 38.01 -23.40 -3.22
CA GLY A 138 36.93 -22.98 -2.33
C GLY A 138 35.94 -22.03 -3.02
N THR A 139 36.45 -21.07 -3.79
CA THR A 139 35.61 -20.14 -4.56
C THR A 139 34.87 -20.85 -5.70
N LEU A 140 35.51 -21.80 -6.38
CA LEU A 140 34.90 -22.61 -7.45
C LEU A 140 33.76 -23.47 -6.92
N MET A 141 33.98 -24.17 -5.80
CA MET A 141 32.94 -24.99 -5.17
C MET A 141 31.76 -24.15 -4.67
N ARG A 142 32.01 -22.93 -4.20
CA ARG A 142 30.97 -21.97 -3.83
C ARG A 142 30.16 -21.49 -5.04
N ASN A 143 30.83 -21.16 -6.14
CA ASN A 143 30.18 -20.76 -7.39
C ASN A 143 29.30 -21.89 -7.96
N THR A 144 29.76 -23.15 -7.89
CA THR A 144 28.96 -24.32 -8.29
C THR A 144 27.68 -24.44 -7.47
N ARG A 145 27.74 -24.30 -6.14
CA ARG A 145 26.54 -24.33 -5.27
C ARG A 145 25.57 -23.18 -5.53
N GLN A 146 26.09 -21.98 -5.80
CA GLN A 146 25.24 -20.84 -6.17
C GLN A 146 24.53 -21.09 -7.50
N MET A 147 25.20 -21.73 -8.46
CA MET A 147 24.63 -22.10 -9.75
C MET A 147 23.52 -23.16 -9.61
N GLU A 148 23.69 -24.15 -8.72
CA GLU A 148 22.63 -25.12 -8.37
C GLU A 148 21.42 -24.44 -7.73
N GLY A 149 21.64 -23.44 -6.86
CA GLY A 149 20.56 -22.65 -6.25
C GLY A 149 19.74 -21.85 -7.26
N VAL A 150 20.41 -21.23 -8.24
CA VAL A 150 19.74 -20.48 -9.33
C VAL A 150 18.92 -21.42 -10.23
N ILE A 151 19.41 -22.65 -10.48
CA ILE A 151 18.67 -23.67 -11.23
C ILE A 151 17.41 -24.13 -10.50
N SER A 152 17.52 -24.39 -9.19
CA SER A 152 16.36 -24.76 -8.36
C SER A 152 15.32 -23.63 -8.29
N GLN A 153 15.78 -22.39 -8.09
CA GLN A 153 14.90 -21.22 -8.04
C GLN A 153 14.24 -20.93 -9.40
N ALA A 154 14.93 -21.19 -10.51
CA ALA A 154 14.34 -21.08 -11.85
C ALA A 154 13.25 -22.14 -12.09
N GLN A 155 13.44 -23.38 -11.62
CA GLN A 155 12.43 -24.44 -11.72
C GLN A 155 11.19 -24.12 -10.87
N GLU A 156 11.37 -23.59 -9.67
CA GLU A 156 10.26 -23.15 -8.80
C GLU A 156 9.51 -21.94 -9.41
N THR A 157 10.24 -21.01 -10.04
CA THR A 157 9.64 -19.87 -10.75
C THR A 157 8.86 -20.31 -12.00
N LEU A 158 9.32 -21.33 -12.73
CA LEU A 158 8.56 -21.92 -13.82
C LEU A 158 7.29 -22.64 -13.33
N GLY A 159 7.39 -23.38 -12.22
CA GLY A 159 6.23 -24.03 -11.59
C GLY A 159 5.17 -23.03 -11.14
N THR A 160 5.59 -21.94 -10.51
CA THR A 160 4.67 -20.85 -10.08
C THR A 160 4.08 -20.10 -11.27
N LEU A 161 4.84 -19.82 -12.34
CA LEU A 161 4.32 -19.22 -13.58
C LEU A 161 3.30 -20.13 -14.30
N VAL A 162 3.52 -21.45 -14.33
CA VAL A 162 2.56 -22.41 -14.91
C VAL A 162 1.28 -22.49 -14.07
N PHE A 163 1.40 -22.51 -12.74
CA PHE A 163 0.25 -22.45 -11.83
C PHE A 163 -0.52 -21.12 -11.96
N GLN A 164 0.21 -20.02 -12.14
CA GLN A 164 -0.36 -18.69 -12.37
C GLN A 164 -1.07 -18.62 -13.75
N ARG A 165 -0.56 -19.29 -14.79
CA ARG A 165 -1.22 -19.43 -16.09
C ARG A 165 -2.51 -20.28 -16.02
N SER A 166 -2.52 -21.35 -15.24
CA SER A 166 -3.72 -22.15 -14.95
C SER A 166 -4.79 -21.32 -14.22
N THR A 167 -4.36 -20.50 -13.24
CA THR A 167 -5.23 -19.58 -12.50
C THR A 167 -5.81 -18.47 -13.40
N PHE A 168 -5.01 -17.93 -14.33
CA PHE A 168 -5.49 -16.96 -15.33
C PHE A 168 -6.49 -17.57 -16.33
N GLY A 169 -6.35 -18.85 -16.68
CA GLY A 169 -7.34 -19.58 -17.47
C GLY A 169 -8.71 -19.67 -16.79
N GLY A 170 -8.75 -19.79 -15.45
CA GLY A 170 -9.98 -19.80 -14.66
C GLY A 170 -10.65 -18.44 -14.47
N ILE A 171 -9.91 -17.34 -14.63
CA ILE A 171 -10.46 -15.97 -14.56
C ILE A 171 -11.26 -15.62 -15.82
N GLY A 172 -10.84 -16.12 -16.98
CA GLY A 172 -11.57 -15.94 -18.25
C GLY A 172 -12.98 -16.53 -18.26
N SER A 173 -13.17 -17.69 -17.63
CA SER A 173 -14.49 -18.33 -17.50
C SER A 173 -15.40 -17.64 -16.47
N LYS A 174 -14.84 -17.02 -15.42
CA LYS A 174 -15.62 -16.20 -14.47
C LYS A 174 -16.03 -14.84 -15.05
N ILE A 175 -15.21 -14.19 -15.87
CA ILE A 175 -15.55 -12.90 -16.48
C ILE A 175 -16.62 -13.05 -17.58
N GLY A 176 -16.66 -14.20 -18.27
CA GLY A 176 -17.74 -14.55 -19.21
C GLY A 176 -19.12 -14.61 -18.54
N ASN A 177 -19.19 -15.10 -17.29
CA ASN A 177 -20.44 -15.15 -16.51
C ASN A 177 -20.85 -13.81 -15.88
N VAL A 178 -19.93 -12.85 -15.72
CA VAL A 178 -20.29 -11.49 -15.27
C VAL A 178 -20.88 -10.68 -16.44
N LYS A 179 -20.50 -11.00 -17.69
CA LYS A 179 -21.05 -10.35 -18.89
C LYS A 179 -22.53 -10.66 -19.13
N SER A 180 -23.05 -11.79 -18.65
CA SER A 180 -24.48 -12.14 -18.75
C SER A 180 -25.38 -11.45 -17.72
N ARG A 181 -24.80 -10.76 -16.70
CA ARG A 181 -25.56 -10.01 -15.67
C ARG A 181 -25.50 -8.48 -15.82
N LEU A 182 -24.77 -7.97 -16.81
CA LEU A 182 -24.72 -6.53 -17.13
C LEU A 182 -26.00 -5.89 -17.72
N PRO A 183 -27.00 -6.59 -18.30
CA PRO A 183 -28.21 -5.89 -18.74
C PRO A 183 -29.12 -5.40 -17.59
N THR A 184 -28.93 -5.87 -16.35
CA THR A 184 -29.80 -5.50 -15.21
C THR A 184 -29.39 -4.18 -14.55
N VAL A 185 -28.09 -3.85 -14.54
CA VAL A 185 -27.58 -2.63 -13.89
C VAL A 185 -27.95 -1.36 -14.68
N ASN A 186 -28.15 -1.46 -16.00
CA ASN A 186 -28.55 -0.32 -16.84
C ASN A 186 -30.00 0.15 -16.59
N ASN A 187 -30.91 -0.76 -16.21
CA ASN A 187 -32.29 -0.39 -15.87
C ASN A 187 -32.39 0.32 -14.52
N ILE A 188 -31.53 -0.04 -13.56
CA ILE A 188 -31.54 0.56 -12.22
C ILE A 188 -30.97 1.99 -12.27
N ILE A 189 -29.89 2.20 -13.04
CA ILE A 189 -29.30 3.54 -13.27
C ILE A 189 -30.24 4.45 -14.08
N SER A 190 -30.95 3.91 -15.08
CA SER A 190 -31.96 4.66 -15.85
C SER A 190 -33.14 5.11 -14.98
N THR A 191 -33.63 4.25 -14.09
CA THR A 191 -34.77 4.55 -13.22
C THR A 191 -34.43 5.59 -12.15
N ILE A 192 -33.21 5.57 -11.62
CA ILE A 192 -32.72 6.56 -10.66
C ILE A 192 -32.53 7.95 -11.30
N LYS A 193 -32.07 8.03 -12.55
CA LYS A 193 -31.90 9.32 -13.24
C LYS A 193 -33.24 9.97 -13.62
N LYS A 194 -34.29 9.18 -13.87
CA LYS A 194 -35.62 9.68 -14.26
C LYS A 194 -36.37 10.43 -13.16
N ARG A 195 -36.17 10.07 -11.88
CA ARG A 195 -36.89 10.74 -10.76
C ARG A 195 -36.38 12.17 -10.51
N LYS A 196 -35.06 12.39 -10.66
CA LYS A 196 -34.42 13.70 -10.47
C LYS A 196 -34.66 14.68 -11.64
N SER A 197 -34.86 14.19 -12.86
CA SER A 197 -35.15 15.04 -14.02
C SER A 197 -36.57 15.60 -14.04
N MET A 198 -37.55 14.86 -13.51
CA MET A 198 -38.96 15.32 -13.48
C MET A 198 -39.14 16.54 -12.57
N GLU A 199 -38.47 16.58 -11.42
CA GLU A 199 -38.50 17.73 -10.52
C GLU A 199 -37.93 19.00 -11.17
N THR A 200 -36.92 18.86 -12.03
CA THR A 200 -36.31 20.01 -12.73
C THR A 200 -37.19 20.55 -13.86
N ILE A 201 -37.88 19.66 -14.60
CA ILE A 201 -38.78 20.05 -15.70
C ILE A 201 -39.98 20.85 -15.15
N ILE A 202 -40.61 20.37 -14.06
CA ILE A 202 -41.76 21.05 -13.45
C ILE A 202 -41.36 22.44 -12.93
N LEU A 203 -40.22 22.56 -12.26
CA LEU A 203 -39.70 23.83 -11.75
C LEU A 203 -39.44 24.85 -12.86
N SER A 204 -38.83 24.41 -13.98
CA SER A 204 -38.54 25.28 -15.12
C SER A 204 -39.80 25.77 -15.84
N MET A 205 -40.83 24.91 -15.95
CA MET A 205 -42.10 25.26 -16.60
C MET A 205 -42.88 26.30 -15.79
N VAL A 206 -42.93 26.15 -14.46
CA VAL A 206 -43.58 27.12 -13.57
C VAL A 206 -42.88 28.48 -13.62
N ALA A 207 -41.54 28.49 -13.54
CA ALA A 207 -40.77 29.73 -13.60
C ALA A 207 -40.96 30.47 -14.95
N SER A 208 -41.00 29.74 -16.07
CA SER A 208 -41.27 30.31 -17.40
C SER A 208 -42.69 30.86 -17.51
N CYS A 209 -43.70 30.20 -16.94
CA CYS A 209 -45.08 30.67 -16.99
C CYS A 209 -45.26 31.96 -16.17
N CYS A 210 -44.69 32.01 -14.97
CA CYS A 210 -44.73 33.20 -14.12
C CYS A 210 -44.07 34.41 -14.79
N THR A 211 -42.90 34.22 -15.41
CA THR A 211 -42.19 35.31 -16.12
C THR A 211 -42.96 35.81 -17.34
N PHE A 212 -43.61 34.92 -18.08
CA PHE A 212 -44.44 35.28 -19.23
C PHE A 212 -45.69 36.09 -18.84
N LEU A 213 -46.37 35.71 -17.76
CA LEU A 213 -47.54 36.46 -17.25
C LEU A 213 -47.15 37.86 -16.75
N ILE A 214 -46.01 37.97 -16.07
CA ILE A 214 -45.46 39.26 -15.62
C ILE A 214 -45.16 40.16 -16.83
N TRP A 215 -44.58 39.58 -17.89
CA TRP A 215 -44.26 40.32 -19.10
C TRP A 215 -45.51 40.83 -19.83
N ILE A 216 -46.54 39.99 -19.99
CA ILE A 216 -47.84 40.42 -20.58
C ILE A 216 -48.50 41.51 -19.73
N TYR A 217 -48.51 41.37 -18.40
CA TYR A 217 -49.08 42.39 -17.52
C TYR A 217 -48.39 43.74 -17.70
N TRP A 218 -47.07 43.74 -17.85
CA TRP A 218 -46.29 44.96 -18.09
C TRP A 218 -46.53 45.56 -19.46
N LEU A 219 -46.84 44.74 -20.47
CA LEU A 219 -47.09 45.18 -21.86
C LEU A 219 -48.54 45.68 -22.07
N THR A 220 -49.47 45.22 -21.22
CA THR A 220 -50.90 45.59 -21.30
C THR A 220 -51.23 46.83 -20.46
N LYS A 221 -50.34 47.23 -19.55
CA LYS A 221 -50.46 48.43 -18.72
C LYS A 221 -49.69 49.59 -19.31
#